data_AF-A0A3C0ARC8-F1
#
_entry.id   AF-A0A3C0ARC8-F1
#
_cell.length_a   1.000
_cell.length_b   1.000
_cell.length_c   1.000
_cell.angle_alpha   90.00
_cell.angle_beta   90.00
_cell.angle_gamma   90.00
#
_symmetry.space_group_name_H-M   'P 1'
#
loop_
_entity.id
_entity.type
_entity.pdbx_description
1 polymer ?
#
loop_
_entity_poly.entity_id
_entity_poly.type
_entity_poly.pdbx_seq_one_letter_code
_entity_poly.pdbx_strand_id
1 'polypeptide(L)'
;NHAALLNQIVKEGFVRARIDGAVIDITQPHDLPENVPHDIEIVIDRIIVKEGIQSRLKESVDLALKQGGGACLVSQQTESGWSDRYVSTRLACGQCNLSFPDPEPVTFNFNSPYGACPTCEGLGVITQPDAADEQICPDCQGARISPYGRSILLNQRSIDQVTALTPPEITSWLDQWESVSLQERSHQFQAIADQIIPSVRSRLNYLTEIGLGYIQLSRPSQTLSGGELQRARLAACLGAGTTGACYILDEPTAGLHANETHKLLKILQRLKQAGNTMIVVEHDHDVIKSGGYIVDIGPRAGTEGGNLVFSGEFEQFIQHQESITAQGLTTSTPSRRKTEETDPSILQFLQLTGARINNLKEVTLKVPLQQLVCVTGVSGSGKTSLIIDTLVPAIKSELNRRPNSA
;
A
#
# COMPACT_ATOMS: atom_id res chain seq x y z
N ASN A 1 43.38 25.08 3.62
CA ASN A 1 44.85 25.13 3.43
C ASN A 1 45.38 23.70 3.55
N HIS A 2 45.76 23.10 2.42
CA HIS A 2 46.18 21.70 2.33
C HIS A 2 47.56 21.44 2.96
N ALA A 3 48.45 22.43 2.96
CA ALA A 3 49.76 22.31 3.59
C ALA A 3 49.67 22.16 5.12
N ALA A 4 48.72 22.84 5.77
CA ALA A 4 48.46 22.66 7.20
C ALA A 4 47.98 21.23 7.52
N LEU A 5 47.11 20.68 6.66
CA LEU A 5 46.61 19.29 6.79
C LEU A 5 47.76 18.27 6.62
N LEU A 6 48.59 18.40 5.58
CA LEU A 6 49.74 17.50 5.38
C LEU A 6 50.72 17.55 6.55
N ASN A 7 51.01 18.76 7.07
CA ASN A 7 51.87 18.91 8.25
C ASN A 7 51.27 18.27 9.50
N GLN A 8 49.95 18.30 9.67
CA GLN A 8 49.27 17.59 10.77
C GLN A 8 49.41 16.07 10.60
N ILE A 9 49.14 15.55 9.40
CA ILE A 9 49.25 14.12 9.09
C ILE A 9 50.67 13.60 9.37
N VAL A 10 51.70 14.37 9.01
CA VAL A 10 53.11 14.03 9.32
C VAL A 10 53.37 14.02 10.83
N LYS A 11 52.83 14.98 11.58
CA LYS A 11 52.95 15.01 13.06
C LYS A 11 52.28 13.82 13.74
N GLU A 12 51.23 13.28 13.14
CA GLU A 12 50.55 12.06 13.59
C GLU A 12 51.34 10.78 13.27
N GLY A 13 52.47 10.90 12.55
CA GLY A 13 53.41 9.81 12.30
C GLY A 13 53.25 9.14 10.93
N PHE A 14 52.40 9.66 10.05
CA PHE A 14 52.20 9.13 8.71
C PHE A 14 53.24 9.69 7.73
N VAL A 15 53.76 8.80 6.88
CA VAL A 15 54.87 9.13 5.96
C VAL A 15 54.41 9.23 4.50
N ARG A 16 53.28 8.60 4.15
CA ARG A 16 52.79 8.55 2.77
C ARG A 16 51.31 8.90 2.70
N ALA A 17 50.94 9.60 1.64
CA ALA A 17 49.56 9.77 1.21
C ALA A 17 49.47 9.55 -0.30
N ARG A 18 48.30 9.13 -0.76
CA ARG A 18 47.93 9.19 -2.16
C ARG A 18 47.25 10.53 -2.39
N ILE A 19 47.77 11.31 -3.33
CA ILE A 19 47.24 12.62 -3.70
C ILE A 19 46.94 12.59 -5.18
N ASP A 20 45.68 12.82 -5.54
CA ASP A 20 45.17 12.78 -6.92
C ASP A 20 45.59 11.49 -7.66
N GLY A 21 45.54 10.36 -6.94
CA GLY A 21 45.90 9.03 -7.45
C GLY A 21 47.38 8.66 -7.37
N ALA A 22 48.29 9.59 -7.06
CA ALA A 22 49.72 9.32 -6.94
C ALA A 22 50.15 9.16 -5.47
N VAL A 23 50.79 8.03 -5.13
CA VAL A 23 51.35 7.83 -3.79
C VAL A 23 52.67 8.58 -3.65
N ILE A 24 52.71 9.56 -2.74
CA ILE A 24 53.87 10.41 -2.48
C ILE A 24 54.32 10.33 -1.03
N ASP A 25 55.58 10.68 -0.79
CA ASP A 25 56.14 10.84 0.56
C ASP A 25 55.80 12.25 1.07
N ILE A 26 54.92 12.34 2.06
CA ILE A 26 54.39 13.62 2.58
C ILE A 26 55.30 14.28 3.62
N THR A 27 56.43 13.68 3.98
CA THR A 27 57.39 14.29 4.91
C THR A 27 58.18 15.44 4.29
N GLN A 28 58.20 15.51 2.97
CA GLN A 28 58.78 16.62 2.21
C GLN A 28 57.72 17.68 1.92
N PRO A 29 58.10 18.96 1.80
CA PRO A 29 57.15 20.02 1.46
C PRO A 29 56.61 19.82 0.05
N HIS A 30 55.28 19.76 -0.07
CA HIS A 30 54.55 19.72 -1.34
C HIS A 30 53.70 20.96 -1.48
N ASP A 31 53.73 21.57 -2.66
CA ASP A 31 52.90 22.73 -2.99
C ASP A 31 51.63 22.23 -3.68
N LEU A 32 50.51 22.25 -2.97
CA LEU A 32 49.19 21.91 -3.49
C LEU A 32 48.40 23.20 -3.73
N PRO A 33 48.01 23.50 -4.99
CA PRO A 33 47.25 24.70 -5.30
C PRO A 33 46.00 24.87 -4.41
N GLU A 34 45.90 25.98 -3.68
CA GLU A 34 44.82 26.19 -2.70
C GLU A 34 43.42 26.31 -3.34
N ASN A 35 43.34 26.64 -4.63
CA ASN A 35 42.09 26.84 -5.37
C ASN A 35 41.66 25.61 -6.20
N VAL A 36 42.35 24.48 -6.05
CA VAL A 36 42.03 23.24 -6.76
C VAL A 36 41.55 22.20 -5.74
N PRO A 37 40.42 21.51 -5.98
CA PRO A 37 40.03 20.38 -5.17
C PRO A 37 41.03 19.24 -5.37
N HIS A 38 41.52 18.66 -4.28
CA HIS A 38 42.46 17.55 -4.28
C HIS A 38 41.87 16.37 -3.50
N ASP A 39 42.08 15.15 -4.00
CA ASP A 39 41.78 13.92 -3.26
C ASP A 39 43.02 13.50 -2.48
N ILE A 40 42.95 13.47 -1.15
CA ILE A 40 44.07 13.14 -0.26
C ILE A 40 43.70 11.93 0.59
N GLU A 41 44.32 10.78 0.33
CA GLU A 41 44.12 9.55 1.10
C GLU A 41 45.39 9.14 1.84
N ILE A 42 45.33 9.03 3.17
CA ILE A 42 46.48 8.65 3.98
C ILE A 42 46.77 7.15 3.79
N VAL A 43 48.03 6.80 3.53
CA VAL A 43 48.44 5.39 3.45
C VAL A 43 48.72 4.88 4.85
N ILE A 44 47.76 4.14 5.42
CA ILE A 44 47.81 3.64 6.80
C ILE A 44 48.75 2.44 6.96
N ASP A 45 48.61 1.42 6.13
CA ASP A 45 49.45 0.22 6.16
C ASP A 45 49.57 -0.40 4.76
N ARG A 46 50.61 -1.20 4.55
CA ARG A 46 50.82 -2.01 3.34
C ARG A 46 51.07 -3.44 3.77
N ILE A 47 50.12 -4.31 3.47
CA ILE A 47 50.07 -5.66 4.04
C ILE A 47 50.04 -6.70 2.92
N ILE A 48 50.81 -7.77 3.09
CA ILE A 48 50.72 -8.97 2.26
C ILE A 48 49.78 -9.94 2.98
N VAL A 49 48.67 -10.31 2.34
CA VAL A 49 47.65 -11.18 2.92
C VAL A 49 48.18 -12.61 3.03
N LYS A 50 48.31 -13.12 4.25
CA LYS A 50 48.76 -14.49 4.58
C LYS A 50 48.06 -14.98 5.85
N GLU A 51 48.12 -16.29 6.15
CA GLU A 51 47.55 -16.79 7.40
C GLU A 51 48.16 -16.13 8.64
N GLY A 52 47.34 -15.88 9.67
CA GLY A 52 47.77 -15.31 10.96
C GLY A 52 47.84 -13.77 11.05
N ILE A 53 47.57 -13.00 10.00
CA ILE A 53 47.65 -11.53 10.04
C ILE A 53 46.38 -10.81 10.53
N GLN A 54 45.36 -11.54 10.97
CA GLN A 54 44.03 -11.01 11.25
C GLN A 54 44.04 -9.85 12.27
N SER A 55 44.87 -9.93 13.32
CA SER A 55 45.01 -8.84 14.32
C SER A 55 45.54 -7.56 13.69
N ARG A 56 46.60 -7.68 12.87
CA ARG A 56 47.20 -6.53 12.17
C ARG A 56 46.24 -5.92 11.15
N LEU A 57 45.54 -6.75 10.38
CA LEU A 57 44.50 -6.27 9.46
C LEU A 57 43.44 -5.47 10.19
N LYS A 58 42.95 -5.99 11.33
CA LYS A 58 41.95 -5.30 12.14
C LYS A 58 42.46 -3.96 12.64
N GLU A 59 43.66 -3.92 13.23
CA GLU A 59 44.27 -2.67 13.73
C GLU A 59 44.44 -1.62 12.63
N SER A 60 44.90 -2.02 11.45
CA SER A 60 45.08 -1.11 10.31
C SER A 60 43.75 -0.60 9.76
N VAL A 61 42.72 -1.44 9.71
CA VAL A 61 41.36 -1.03 9.29
C VAL A 61 40.72 -0.11 10.33
N ASP A 62 40.83 -0.43 11.63
CA ASP A 62 40.29 0.40 12.72
C ASP A 62 40.95 1.79 12.72
N LEU A 63 42.26 1.87 12.50
CA LEU A 63 42.99 3.13 12.36
C LEU A 63 42.57 3.92 11.12
N ALA A 64 42.41 3.23 9.98
CA ALA A 64 41.95 3.85 8.74
C ALA A 64 40.54 4.44 8.89
N LEU A 65 39.61 3.68 9.46
CA LEU A 65 38.25 4.14 9.73
C LEU A 65 38.24 5.32 10.71
N LYS A 66 39.08 5.29 11.74
CA LYS A 66 39.20 6.41 12.69
C LYS A 66 39.69 7.68 12.00
N GLN A 67 40.74 7.60 11.19
CA GLN A 67 41.31 8.76 10.51
C GLN A 67 40.44 9.27 9.35
N GLY A 68 39.76 8.35 8.65
CA GLY A 68 38.84 8.68 7.56
C GLY A 68 37.43 9.05 7.99
N GLY A 69 37.18 9.32 9.29
CA GLY A 69 35.84 9.72 9.78
C GLY A 69 34.76 8.66 9.55
N GLY A 70 35.13 7.39 9.68
CA GLY A 70 34.30 6.22 9.41
C GLY A 70 34.43 5.66 8.00
N ALA A 71 35.32 6.21 7.16
CA ALA A 71 35.59 5.70 5.81
C ALA A 71 37.01 5.12 5.70
N CYS A 72 37.18 4.11 4.85
CA CYS A 72 38.46 3.47 4.56
C CYS A 72 38.48 3.04 3.10
N LEU A 73 39.62 3.23 2.44
CA LEU A 73 39.87 2.70 1.11
C LEU A 73 40.84 1.52 1.19
N VAL A 74 40.47 0.40 0.59
CA VAL A 74 41.31 -0.80 0.49
C VAL A 74 41.77 -0.95 -0.95
N SER A 75 43.04 -0.65 -1.22
CA SER A 75 43.65 -0.84 -2.53
C SER A 75 44.32 -2.21 -2.62
N GLN A 76 43.85 -3.04 -3.55
CA GLN A 76 44.38 -4.38 -3.82
C GLN A 76 45.13 -4.40 -5.16
N GLN A 77 46.34 -4.94 -5.17
CA GLN A 77 47.07 -5.20 -6.41
C GLN A 77 46.50 -6.44 -7.11
N THR A 78 46.07 -6.28 -8.36
CA THR A 78 45.58 -7.33 -9.28
C THR A 78 46.55 -7.48 -10.46
N GLU A 79 46.31 -8.48 -11.32
CA GLU A 79 47.09 -8.66 -12.56
C GLU A 79 46.98 -7.48 -13.52
N SER A 80 45.88 -6.71 -13.44
CA SER A 80 45.57 -5.57 -14.31
C SER A 80 45.93 -4.21 -13.69
N GLY A 81 46.49 -4.16 -12.47
CA GLY A 81 46.86 -2.91 -11.80
C GLY A 81 46.41 -2.87 -10.34
N TRP A 82 45.98 -1.70 -9.88
CA TRP A 82 45.41 -1.53 -8.54
C TRP A 82 43.89 -1.41 -8.64
N SER A 83 43.18 -2.10 -7.75
CA SER A 83 41.72 -2.03 -7.62
C SER A 83 41.37 -1.50 -6.23
N ASP A 84 40.60 -0.42 -6.20
CA ASP A 84 40.17 0.22 -4.97
C ASP A 84 38.79 -0.26 -4.53
N ARG A 85 38.65 -0.57 -3.24
CA ARG A 85 37.38 -0.87 -2.60
C ARG A 85 37.14 0.08 -1.44
N TYR A 86 36.08 0.87 -1.55
CA TYR A 86 35.63 1.75 -0.47
C TYR A 86 34.83 0.98 0.58
N VAL A 87 35.08 1.28 1.85
CA VAL A 87 34.41 0.70 3.01
C VAL A 87 34.04 1.84 3.96
N SER A 88 32.83 1.82 4.51
CA SER A 88 32.37 2.82 5.48
C SER A 88 31.65 2.15 6.64
N THR A 89 31.77 2.73 7.84
CA THR A 89 30.97 2.36 9.02
C THR A 89 29.57 2.96 8.97
N ARG A 90 29.29 3.82 8.00
CA ARG A 90 27.98 4.40 7.70
C ARG A 90 27.48 3.87 6.36
N LEU A 91 26.17 3.91 6.14
CA LEU A 91 25.60 3.68 4.81
C LEU A 91 26.07 4.78 3.87
N ALA A 92 27.16 4.54 3.13
CA ALA A 92 27.72 5.52 2.21
C ALA A 92 27.98 4.90 0.84
N CYS A 93 27.72 5.67 -0.21
CA CYS A 93 28.02 5.24 -1.58
C CYS A 93 29.54 5.31 -1.82
N GLY A 94 30.15 4.18 -2.17
CA GLY A 94 31.60 4.12 -2.44
C GLY A 94 32.07 4.78 -3.74
N GLN A 95 31.15 5.32 -4.55
CA GLN A 95 31.49 6.06 -5.77
C GLN A 95 31.39 7.58 -5.60
N CYS A 96 30.34 8.06 -4.94
CA CYS A 96 30.07 9.49 -4.80
C CYS A 96 30.20 10.01 -3.35
N ASN A 97 30.58 9.15 -2.40
CA ASN A 97 30.77 9.46 -0.97
C ASN A 97 29.55 10.09 -0.27
N LEU A 98 28.35 9.97 -0.86
CA LEU A 98 27.10 10.36 -0.20
C LEU A 98 26.81 9.40 0.95
N SER A 99 26.66 9.95 2.16
CA SER A 99 26.25 9.21 3.35
C SER A 99 24.75 9.33 3.55
N PHE A 100 24.14 8.22 3.94
CA PHE A 100 22.73 8.08 4.26
C PHE A 100 22.57 7.72 5.74
N PRO A 101 21.49 8.16 6.41
CA PRO A 101 21.17 7.74 7.77
C PRO A 101 20.70 6.29 7.78
N ASP A 102 20.77 5.60 8.90
CA ASP A 102 20.18 4.25 8.99
C ASP A 102 18.67 4.28 8.71
N PRO A 103 18.13 3.29 7.97
CA PRO A 103 16.71 3.26 7.67
C PRO A 103 15.90 2.88 8.92
N GLU A 104 15.03 3.79 9.33
CA GLU A 104 14.08 3.59 10.43
C GLU A 104 12.64 3.49 9.89
N PRO A 105 11.67 2.96 10.66
CA PRO A 105 10.27 2.90 10.23
C PRO A 105 9.71 4.26 9.77
N VAL A 106 10.17 5.37 10.37
CA VAL A 106 9.77 6.73 10.01
C VAL A 106 10.23 7.13 8.60
N THR A 107 11.32 6.55 8.09
CA THR A 107 11.82 6.75 6.72
C THR A 107 10.78 6.34 5.66
N PHE A 108 9.90 5.41 6.01
CA PHE A 108 8.86 4.89 5.11
C PHE A 108 7.47 5.49 5.37
N ASN A 109 7.34 6.39 6.33
CA ASN A 109 6.08 7.00 6.71
C ASN A 109 5.87 8.33 5.98
N PHE A 110 5.01 8.35 4.96
CA PHE A 110 4.65 9.57 4.23
C PHE A 110 3.87 10.59 5.07
N ASN A 111 3.39 10.24 6.27
CA ASN A 111 2.76 11.20 7.19
C ASN A 111 3.78 11.89 8.11
N SER A 112 5.05 11.52 8.02
CA SER A 112 6.14 12.19 8.74
C SER A 112 6.97 13.01 7.76
N PRO A 113 7.37 14.24 8.10
CA PRO A 113 8.27 15.05 7.26
C PRO A 113 9.57 14.32 6.89
N TYR A 114 10.03 13.38 7.71
CA TYR A 114 11.25 12.61 7.47
C TYR A 114 11.10 11.56 6.34
N GLY A 115 9.93 10.93 6.24
CA GLY A 115 9.63 9.92 5.23
C GLY A 115 8.87 10.45 4.03
N ALA A 116 8.25 11.63 4.14
CA ALA A 116 7.45 12.24 3.10
C ALA A 116 8.30 12.75 1.92
N CYS A 117 7.71 12.71 0.72
CA CYS A 117 8.25 13.43 -0.43
C CYS A 117 8.26 14.94 -0.12
N PRO A 118 9.40 15.64 -0.24
CA PRO A 118 9.50 17.06 0.12
C PRO A 118 8.66 17.96 -0.78
N THR A 119 8.37 17.53 -2.01
CA THR A 119 7.67 18.34 -3.03
C THR A 119 6.16 18.37 -2.84
N CYS A 120 5.58 17.26 -2.37
CA CYS A 120 4.13 17.15 -2.14
C CYS A 120 3.78 16.91 -0.68
N GLU A 121 4.75 16.98 0.22
CA GLU A 121 4.61 16.78 1.66
C GLU A 121 3.86 15.48 2.03
N GLY A 122 4.04 14.43 1.23
CA GLY A 122 3.39 13.13 1.46
C GLY A 122 1.97 13.00 0.89
N LEU A 123 1.43 14.01 0.21
CA LEU A 123 0.11 13.94 -0.43
C LEU A 123 0.13 13.05 -1.69
N GLY A 124 1.24 13.08 -2.43
CA GLY A 124 1.41 12.38 -3.72
C GLY A 124 0.83 13.13 -4.91
N VAL A 125 0.12 14.22 -4.66
CA VAL A 125 -0.43 15.14 -5.65
C VAL A 125 0.02 16.56 -5.34
N ILE A 126 -0.01 17.42 -6.34
CA ILE A 126 0.22 18.86 -6.23
C ILE A 126 -0.93 19.62 -6.88
N THR A 127 -1.37 20.69 -6.24
CA THR A 127 -2.37 21.61 -6.81
C THR A 127 -1.65 22.83 -7.34
N GLN A 128 -1.73 23.08 -8.64
CA GLN A 128 -1.19 24.31 -9.21
C GLN A 128 -2.18 25.46 -8.96
N PRO A 129 -1.72 26.70 -8.70
CA PRO A 129 -2.59 27.84 -8.38
C PRO A 129 -3.68 28.11 -9.43
N ASP A 130 -3.42 27.78 -10.69
CA ASP A 130 -4.30 28.06 -11.84
C ASP A 130 -5.04 26.81 -12.37
N ALA A 131 -4.87 25.64 -11.73
CA ALA A 131 -5.48 24.38 -12.16
C ALA A 131 -6.64 23.99 -11.24
N ALA A 132 -7.77 23.62 -11.84
CA ALA A 132 -8.92 23.09 -11.11
C ALA A 132 -8.69 21.65 -10.59
N ASP A 133 -7.75 20.92 -11.20
CA ASP A 133 -7.52 19.50 -10.94
C ASP A 133 -6.16 19.26 -10.28
N GLU A 134 -6.14 18.30 -9.35
CA GLU A 134 -4.92 17.79 -8.72
C GLU A 134 -4.07 17.01 -9.74
N GLN A 135 -2.77 17.29 -9.78
CA GLN A 135 -1.83 16.58 -10.63
C GLN A 135 -0.95 15.64 -9.80
N ILE A 136 -0.60 14.49 -10.37
CA ILE A 136 0.34 13.56 -9.75
C ILE A 136 1.68 14.28 -9.56
N CYS A 137 2.24 14.22 -8.35
CA CYS A 137 3.52 14.84 -8.03
C CYS A 137 4.62 14.27 -8.95
N PRO A 138 5.37 15.10 -9.70
CA PRO A 138 6.36 14.62 -10.66
C PRO A 138 7.56 13.93 -9.99
N ASP A 139 7.94 14.37 -8.80
CA ASP A 139 9.16 13.90 -8.12
C ASP A 139 8.97 12.52 -7.49
N CYS A 140 7.81 12.30 -6.87
CA CYS A 140 7.47 11.00 -6.29
C CYS A 140 6.60 10.12 -7.20
N GLN A 141 6.08 10.65 -8.31
CA GLN A 141 5.14 9.95 -9.21
C GLN A 141 3.93 9.37 -8.47
N GLY A 142 3.45 10.07 -7.44
CA GLY A 142 2.34 9.61 -6.59
C GLY A 142 2.73 8.68 -5.44
N ALA A 143 4.01 8.31 -5.30
CA ALA A 143 4.48 7.40 -4.26
C ALA A 143 4.44 7.95 -2.83
N ARG A 144 4.34 9.28 -2.65
CA ARG A 144 4.26 10.00 -1.36
C ARG A 144 5.52 9.95 -0.48
N ILE A 145 6.43 9.01 -0.74
CA ILE A 145 7.62 8.76 0.06
C ILE A 145 8.84 9.50 -0.53
N SER A 146 9.77 9.88 0.34
CA SER A 146 11.00 10.56 0.00
C SER A 146 11.87 9.75 -0.98
N PRO A 147 12.74 10.41 -1.77
CA PRO A 147 13.70 9.70 -2.62
C PRO A 147 14.56 8.70 -1.85
N TYR A 148 14.93 9.01 -0.61
CA TYR A 148 15.69 8.10 0.24
C TYR A 148 14.89 6.85 0.60
N GLY A 149 13.64 7.01 1.09
CA GLY A 149 12.78 5.88 1.42
C GLY A 149 12.51 4.94 0.24
N ARG A 150 12.38 5.49 -0.97
CA ARG A 150 12.19 4.72 -2.21
C ARG A 150 13.46 4.04 -2.73
N SER A 151 14.64 4.47 -2.29
CA SER A 151 15.91 3.85 -2.67
C SER A 151 16.22 2.56 -1.90
N ILE A 152 15.50 2.31 -0.79
CA ILE A 152 15.66 1.12 0.02
C ILE A 152 14.78 0.01 -0.56
N LEU A 153 15.42 -1.07 -0.98
CA LEU A 153 14.76 -2.15 -1.70
C LEU A 153 14.72 -3.43 -0.87
N LEU A 154 13.58 -4.11 -0.89
CA LEU A 154 13.47 -5.51 -0.50
C LEU A 154 13.20 -6.32 -1.76
N ASN A 155 14.00 -7.35 -2.03
CA ASN A 155 13.85 -8.16 -3.25
C ASN A 155 13.70 -7.32 -4.54
N GLN A 156 14.58 -6.33 -4.71
CA GLN A 156 14.60 -5.38 -5.84
C GLN A 156 13.37 -4.47 -5.97
N ARG A 157 12.49 -4.40 -4.96
CA ARG A 157 11.33 -3.50 -4.96
C ARG A 157 11.36 -2.56 -3.77
N SER A 158 11.01 -1.31 -4.03
CA SER A 158 10.80 -0.30 -2.98
C SER A 158 9.41 -0.45 -2.35
N ILE A 159 9.19 0.16 -1.18
CA ILE A 159 7.92 0.06 -0.48
C ILE A 159 6.74 0.58 -1.31
N ASP A 160 6.91 1.68 -2.06
CA ASP A 160 5.87 2.24 -2.91
C ASP A 160 5.48 1.27 -4.04
N GLN A 161 6.47 0.61 -4.64
CA GLN A 161 6.23 -0.43 -5.65
C GLN A 161 5.50 -1.65 -5.08
N VAL A 162 5.81 -2.05 -3.85
CA VAL A 162 5.10 -3.15 -3.17
C VAL A 162 3.66 -2.73 -2.84
N THR A 163 3.43 -1.52 -2.34
CA THR A 163 2.08 -1.04 -2.02
C THR A 163 1.22 -0.79 -3.28
N ALA A 164 1.84 -0.59 -4.44
CA ALA A 164 1.13 -0.52 -5.72
C ALA A 164 0.63 -1.88 -6.23
N LEU A 165 0.94 -2.98 -5.55
CA LEU A 165 0.41 -4.31 -5.85
C LEU A 165 -0.90 -4.58 -5.10
N THR A 166 -1.67 -5.51 -5.63
CA THR A 166 -2.84 -6.10 -4.96
C THR A 166 -2.41 -7.12 -3.88
N PRO A 167 -3.26 -7.41 -2.87
CA PRO A 167 -2.92 -8.36 -1.83
C PRO A 167 -2.43 -9.74 -2.33
N PRO A 168 -3.06 -10.37 -3.35
CA PRO A 168 -2.56 -11.64 -3.89
C PRO A 168 -1.17 -11.52 -4.55
N GLU A 169 -0.90 -10.41 -5.23
CA GLU A 169 0.41 -10.14 -5.85
C GLU A 169 1.49 -9.93 -4.79
N ILE A 170 1.19 -9.24 -3.69
CA ILE A 170 2.13 -9.07 -2.56
C ILE A 170 2.43 -10.41 -1.91
N THR A 171 1.42 -11.26 -1.68
CA THR A 171 1.62 -12.61 -1.14
C THR A 171 2.55 -13.44 -2.03
N SER A 172 2.31 -13.44 -3.35
CA SER A 172 3.19 -14.13 -4.32
C SER A 172 4.62 -13.58 -4.33
N TRP A 173 4.78 -12.25 -4.21
CA TRP A 173 6.10 -11.62 -4.10
C TRP A 173 6.82 -12.02 -2.80
N LEU A 174 6.11 -12.14 -1.69
CA LEU A 174 6.66 -12.65 -0.42
C LEU A 174 7.09 -14.12 -0.53
N ASP A 175 6.29 -14.97 -1.19
CA ASP A 175 6.63 -16.38 -1.44
C ASP A 175 7.93 -16.51 -2.24
N GLN A 176 8.08 -15.72 -3.31
CA GLN A 176 9.29 -15.67 -4.12
C GLN A 176 10.50 -15.23 -3.31
N TRP A 177 10.34 -14.20 -2.47
CA TRP A 177 11.41 -13.70 -1.62
C TRP A 177 11.86 -14.71 -0.57
N GLU A 178 10.93 -15.46 0.04
CA GLU A 178 11.27 -16.52 1.00
C GLU A 178 12.03 -17.67 0.33
N SER A 179 11.57 -18.13 -0.83
CA SER A 179 12.18 -19.27 -1.56
C SER A 179 13.60 -19.02 -2.05
N VAL A 180 13.91 -17.82 -2.58
CA VAL A 180 15.24 -17.50 -3.15
C VAL A 180 16.31 -17.34 -2.07
N SER A 181 15.91 -16.98 -0.85
CA SER A 181 16.83 -16.39 0.13
C SER A 181 17.31 -17.31 1.26
N LEU A 182 16.88 -18.58 1.27
CA LEU A 182 17.27 -19.53 2.31
C LEU A 182 18.78 -19.84 2.31
N GLN A 183 19.50 -19.51 1.25
CA GLN A 183 20.93 -19.85 1.10
C GLN A 183 21.89 -18.75 1.57
N GLU A 184 21.42 -17.51 1.83
CA GLU A 184 22.28 -16.35 2.10
C GLU A 184 21.88 -15.50 3.32
N ARG A 185 20.81 -15.87 4.05
CA ARG A 185 20.32 -15.07 5.20
C ARG A 185 21.09 -15.39 6.48
N SER A 186 21.41 -14.34 7.24
CA SER A 186 21.85 -14.49 8.63
C SER A 186 20.71 -15.03 9.50
N HIS A 187 21.04 -15.83 10.52
CA HIS A 187 20.05 -16.35 11.48
C HIS A 187 19.21 -15.24 12.13
N GLN A 188 19.82 -14.07 12.39
CA GLN A 188 19.14 -12.91 12.96
C GLN A 188 18.07 -12.34 12.03
N PHE A 189 18.36 -12.26 10.73
CA PHE A 189 17.40 -11.73 9.76
C PHE A 189 16.19 -12.65 9.62
N GLN A 190 16.41 -13.97 9.64
CA GLN A 190 15.33 -14.94 9.56
C GLN A 190 14.42 -14.87 10.80
N ALA A 191 14.99 -14.75 12.00
CA ALA A 191 14.21 -14.58 13.22
C ALA A 191 13.30 -13.34 13.20
N ILE A 192 13.75 -12.23 12.61
CA ILE A 192 12.93 -11.02 12.44
C ILE A 192 11.80 -11.25 11.44
N ALA A 193 12.12 -11.85 10.29
CA ALA A 193 11.14 -12.14 9.24
C ALA A 193 10.02 -13.08 9.76
N ASP A 194 10.38 -14.12 10.50
CA ASP A 194 9.44 -15.11 11.04
C ASP A 194 8.41 -14.49 12.01
N GLN A 195 8.71 -13.34 12.61
CA GLN A 195 7.78 -12.61 13.48
C GLN A 195 6.84 -11.67 12.69
N ILE A 196 7.33 -11.07 11.61
CA ILE A 196 6.60 -10.00 10.90
C ILE A 196 5.75 -10.58 9.76
N ILE A 197 6.33 -11.48 8.96
CA ILE A 197 5.71 -11.95 7.71
C ILE A 197 4.37 -12.67 7.95
N PRO A 198 4.20 -13.54 8.97
CA PRO A 198 2.90 -14.15 9.23
C PRO A 198 1.79 -13.13 9.51
N SER A 199 2.10 -12.04 10.22
CA SER A 199 1.12 -10.96 10.49
C SER A 199 0.73 -10.21 9.22
N VAL A 200 1.71 -9.91 8.36
CA VAL A 200 1.46 -9.27 7.05
C VAL A 200 0.60 -10.17 6.17
N ARG A 201 0.97 -11.44 6.01
CA ARG A 201 0.21 -12.43 5.22
C ARG A 201 -1.23 -12.57 5.72
N SER A 202 -1.42 -12.66 7.04
CA SER A 202 -2.75 -12.74 7.65
C SER A 202 -3.63 -11.54 7.27
N ARG A 203 -3.09 -10.31 7.35
CA ARG A 203 -3.82 -9.08 6.99
C ARG A 203 -4.15 -9.01 5.50
N LEU A 204 -3.23 -9.41 4.61
CA LEU A 204 -3.47 -9.48 3.16
C LEU A 204 -4.55 -10.52 2.81
N ASN A 205 -4.56 -11.65 3.52
CA ASN A 205 -5.57 -12.68 3.35
C ASN A 205 -6.96 -12.18 3.77
N TYR A 206 -7.08 -11.43 4.88
CA TYR A 206 -8.37 -10.83 5.27
C TYR A 206 -8.93 -9.89 4.21
N LEU A 207 -8.09 -9.05 3.60
CA LEU A 207 -8.50 -8.20 2.47
C LEU A 207 -8.99 -9.03 1.29
N THR A 208 -8.31 -10.12 0.97
CA THR A 208 -8.69 -11.02 -0.13
C THR A 208 -10.01 -11.75 0.15
N GLU A 209 -10.16 -12.30 1.34
CA GLU A 209 -11.35 -13.02 1.78
C GLU A 209 -12.61 -12.13 1.77
N ILE A 210 -12.48 -10.86 2.16
CA ILE A 210 -13.59 -9.90 2.15
C ILE A 210 -13.85 -9.29 0.75
N GLY A 211 -13.18 -9.79 -0.29
CA GLY A 211 -13.40 -9.38 -1.67
C GLY A 211 -12.71 -8.07 -2.06
N LEU A 212 -11.69 -7.63 -1.32
CA LEU A 212 -10.83 -6.48 -1.66
C LEU A 212 -9.49 -6.90 -2.26
N GLY A 213 -9.34 -8.17 -2.66
CA GLY A 213 -8.12 -8.69 -3.28
C GLY A 213 -7.75 -8.07 -4.63
N TYR A 214 -8.61 -7.24 -5.22
CA TYR A 214 -8.35 -6.52 -6.48
C TYR A 214 -7.82 -5.09 -6.27
N ILE A 215 -7.79 -4.60 -5.04
CA ILE A 215 -7.42 -3.21 -4.72
C ILE A 215 -5.93 -3.16 -4.39
N GLN A 216 -5.23 -2.17 -4.95
CA GLN A 216 -3.83 -1.88 -4.58
C GLN A 216 -3.77 -1.23 -3.19
N LEU A 217 -2.77 -1.56 -2.37
CA LEU A 217 -2.65 -0.98 -1.02
C LEU A 217 -2.41 0.54 -1.04
N SER A 218 -1.83 1.07 -2.11
CA SER A 218 -1.61 2.50 -2.32
C SER A 218 -2.85 3.26 -2.78
N ARG A 219 -3.97 2.57 -3.06
CA ARG A 219 -5.21 3.22 -3.51
C ARG A 219 -5.74 4.18 -2.43
N PRO A 220 -5.96 5.47 -2.73
CA PRO A 220 -6.44 6.42 -1.74
C PRO A 220 -7.82 6.02 -1.19
N SER A 221 -8.00 6.12 0.13
CA SER A 221 -9.24 5.74 0.82
C SER A 221 -10.47 6.52 0.35
N GLN A 222 -10.28 7.77 -0.08
CA GLN A 222 -11.34 8.64 -0.63
C GLN A 222 -11.91 8.13 -1.96
N THR A 223 -11.15 7.30 -2.69
CA THR A 223 -11.60 6.71 -3.97
C THR A 223 -12.34 5.38 -3.79
N LEU A 224 -12.42 4.87 -2.56
CA LEU A 224 -13.14 3.65 -2.25
C LEU A 224 -14.64 3.96 -2.18
N SER A 225 -15.45 3.06 -2.75
CA SER A 225 -16.89 3.06 -2.51
C SER A 225 -17.20 2.82 -1.03
N GLY A 226 -18.38 3.24 -0.56
CA GLY A 226 -18.81 3.03 0.82
C GLY A 226 -18.67 1.57 1.27
N GLY A 227 -19.10 0.63 0.43
CA GLY A 227 -18.96 -0.81 0.70
C GLY A 227 -17.51 -1.29 0.72
N GLU A 228 -16.62 -0.78 -0.15
CA GLU A 228 -15.18 -1.10 -0.10
C GLU A 228 -14.55 -0.60 1.20
N LEU A 229 -14.84 0.65 1.59
CA LEU A 229 -14.32 1.26 2.82
C LEU A 229 -14.80 0.50 4.07
N GLN A 230 -16.07 0.12 4.12
CA GLN A 230 -16.64 -0.65 5.22
C GLN A 230 -15.97 -2.02 5.35
N ARG A 231 -15.74 -2.71 4.23
CA ARG A 231 -15.01 -4.00 4.21
C ARG A 231 -13.55 -3.83 4.63
N ALA A 232 -12.88 -2.75 4.21
CA ALA A 232 -11.52 -2.48 4.65
C ALA A 232 -11.44 -2.29 6.17
N ARG A 233 -12.42 -1.59 6.77
CA ARG A 233 -12.53 -1.43 8.23
C ARG A 233 -12.76 -2.78 8.94
N LEU A 234 -13.64 -3.61 8.41
CA LEU A 234 -13.88 -4.96 8.93
C LEU A 234 -12.62 -5.83 8.92
N ALA A 235 -11.85 -5.80 7.83
CA ALA A 235 -10.56 -6.49 7.76
C ALA A 235 -9.55 -5.96 8.77
N ALA A 236 -9.54 -4.64 9.03
CA ALA A 236 -8.70 -4.04 10.06
C ALA A 236 -9.08 -4.51 11.47
N CYS A 237 -10.38 -4.66 11.78
CA CYS A 237 -10.85 -5.21 13.05
C CYS A 237 -10.39 -6.66 13.27
N LEU A 238 -10.48 -7.51 12.23
CA LEU A 238 -9.94 -8.88 12.28
C LEU A 238 -8.44 -8.88 12.56
N GLY A 239 -7.69 -8.01 11.86
CA GLY A 239 -6.24 -7.90 12.02
C GLY A 239 -5.79 -7.31 13.37
N ALA A 240 -6.68 -6.64 14.10
CA ALA A 240 -6.39 -6.11 15.44
C ALA A 240 -6.38 -7.21 16.51
N GLY A 241 -7.04 -8.35 16.26
CA GLY A 241 -7.06 -9.48 17.19
C GLY A 241 -7.69 -9.16 18.55
N THR A 242 -8.62 -8.22 18.60
CA THR A 242 -9.28 -7.82 19.85
C THR A 242 -10.22 -8.92 20.35
N THR A 243 -10.29 -9.06 21.67
CA THR A 243 -11.19 -9.98 22.38
C THR A 243 -11.99 -9.18 23.40
N GLY A 244 -13.26 -9.52 23.63
CA GLY A 244 -14.14 -8.78 24.54
C GLY A 244 -14.63 -7.41 24.00
N ALA A 245 -14.42 -7.11 22.72
CA ALA A 245 -14.96 -5.90 22.10
C ALA A 245 -16.44 -6.05 21.73
N CYS A 246 -17.18 -4.94 21.74
CA CYS A 246 -18.53 -4.85 21.18
C CYS A 246 -18.47 -4.10 19.84
N TYR A 247 -18.71 -4.81 18.75
CA TYR A 247 -18.77 -4.24 17.41
C TYR A 247 -20.21 -3.91 17.04
N ILE A 248 -20.45 -2.66 16.66
CA ILE A 248 -21.75 -2.17 16.15
C ILE A 248 -21.59 -1.86 14.67
N LEU A 249 -22.36 -2.53 13.83
CA LEU A 249 -22.32 -2.39 12.38
C LEU A 249 -23.66 -1.91 11.84
N ASP A 250 -23.60 -0.90 10.99
CA ASP A 250 -24.76 -0.33 10.31
C ASP A 250 -24.75 -0.77 8.84
N GLU A 251 -25.75 -1.56 8.45
CA GLU A 251 -25.97 -2.11 7.10
C GLU A 251 -24.71 -2.58 6.36
N PRO A 252 -23.94 -3.55 6.90
CA PRO A 252 -22.71 -4.03 6.27
C PRO A 252 -22.86 -4.72 4.92
N THR A 253 -24.07 -5.08 4.50
CA THR A 253 -24.36 -5.59 3.15
C THR A 253 -24.62 -4.49 2.12
N ALA A 254 -24.68 -3.22 2.52
CA ALA A 254 -24.93 -2.11 1.61
C ALA A 254 -23.89 -2.06 0.47
N GLY A 255 -24.38 -2.11 -0.78
CA GLY A 255 -23.53 -2.11 -1.97
C GLY A 255 -22.75 -3.41 -2.21
N LEU A 256 -23.07 -4.47 -1.47
CA LEU A 256 -22.52 -5.81 -1.64
C LEU A 256 -23.35 -6.63 -2.64
N HIS A 257 -22.68 -7.46 -3.45
CA HIS A 257 -23.40 -8.39 -4.32
C HIS A 257 -23.93 -9.57 -3.47
N ALA A 258 -25.10 -10.12 -3.80
CA ALA A 258 -25.70 -11.23 -3.03
C ALA A 258 -24.73 -12.43 -2.81
N ASN A 259 -23.96 -12.80 -3.85
CA ASN A 259 -22.94 -13.85 -3.76
C ASN A 259 -21.77 -13.53 -2.80
N GLU A 260 -21.62 -12.30 -2.34
CA GLU A 260 -20.55 -11.85 -1.45
C GLU A 260 -21.01 -11.75 0.02
N THR A 261 -22.32 -11.74 0.30
CA THR A 261 -22.87 -11.71 1.67
C THR A 261 -22.36 -12.86 2.54
N HIS A 262 -22.20 -14.05 1.97
CA HIS A 262 -21.63 -15.20 2.67
C HIS A 262 -20.19 -14.98 3.17
N LYS A 263 -19.39 -14.16 2.45
CA LYS A 263 -18.02 -13.82 2.87
C LYS A 263 -18.03 -12.91 4.09
N LEU A 264 -18.93 -11.92 4.11
CA LEU A 264 -19.15 -11.04 5.26
C LEU A 264 -19.58 -11.86 6.49
N LEU A 265 -20.54 -12.77 6.33
CA LEU A 265 -21.02 -13.63 7.41
C LEU A 265 -19.92 -14.46 8.06
N LYS A 266 -19.02 -15.04 7.26
CA LYS A 266 -17.83 -15.77 7.77
C LYS A 266 -16.95 -14.89 8.66
N ILE A 267 -16.81 -13.61 8.32
CA ILE A 267 -15.99 -12.66 9.08
C ILE A 267 -16.66 -12.29 10.39
N LEU A 268 -17.96 -11.98 10.36
CA LEU A 268 -18.73 -11.71 11.59
C LEU A 268 -18.67 -12.91 12.53
N GLN A 269 -18.76 -14.14 11.99
CA GLN A 269 -18.62 -15.36 12.77
C GLN A 269 -17.22 -15.51 13.39
N ARG A 270 -16.14 -15.18 12.66
CA ARG A 270 -14.76 -15.20 13.21
C ARG A 270 -14.57 -14.17 14.32
N LEU A 271 -15.07 -12.94 14.14
CA LEU A 271 -15.02 -11.90 15.18
C LEU A 271 -15.77 -12.35 16.43
N LYS A 272 -16.97 -12.95 16.26
CA LYS A 272 -17.73 -13.56 17.36
C LYS A 272 -16.94 -14.69 18.04
N GLN A 273 -16.35 -15.62 17.28
CA GLN A 273 -15.57 -16.74 17.81
C GLN A 273 -14.31 -16.30 18.56
N ALA A 274 -13.74 -15.13 18.24
CA ALA A 274 -12.67 -14.51 19.00
C ALA A 274 -13.14 -13.93 20.36
N GLY A 275 -14.41 -14.15 20.76
CA GLY A 275 -14.94 -13.68 22.04
C GLY A 275 -15.45 -12.25 22.02
N ASN A 276 -15.85 -11.75 20.85
CA ASN A 276 -16.45 -10.41 20.71
C ASN A 276 -17.97 -10.49 20.60
N THR A 277 -18.64 -9.41 20.99
CA THR A 277 -20.08 -9.22 20.80
C THR A 277 -20.31 -8.46 19.50
N MET A 278 -21.26 -8.91 18.69
CA MET A 278 -21.63 -8.28 17.42
C MET A 278 -23.08 -7.79 17.50
N ILE A 279 -23.29 -6.50 17.23
CA ILE A 279 -24.61 -5.89 17.04
C ILE A 279 -24.65 -5.41 15.59
N VAL A 280 -25.58 -5.93 14.80
CA VAL A 280 -25.66 -5.66 13.36
C VAL A 280 -27.06 -5.16 13.04
N VAL A 281 -27.15 -3.94 12.51
CA VAL A 281 -28.38 -3.39 11.93
C VAL A 281 -28.44 -3.83 10.48
N GLU A 282 -29.45 -4.60 10.10
CA GLU A 282 -29.57 -5.19 8.76
C GLU A 282 -31.01 -5.46 8.34
N HIS A 283 -31.17 -5.56 7.02
CA HIS A 283 -32.41 -5.97 6.34
C HIS A 283 -32.20 -7.19 5.45
N ASP A 284 -30.95 -7.60 5.22
CA ASP A 284 -30.61 -8.75 4.38
C ASP A 284 -31.09 -10.07 5.01
N HIS A 285 -31.78 -10.88 4.22
CA HIS A 285 -32.38 -12.14 4.66
C HIS A 285 -31.33 -13.13 5.18
N ASP A 286 -30.16 -13.24 4.54
CA ASP A 286 -29.13 -14.19 4.93
C ASP A 286 -28.44 -13.75 6.23
N VAL A 287 -28.30 -12.43 6.43
CA VAL A 287 -27.75 -11.89 7.68
C VAL A 287 -28.70 -12.09 8.86
N ILE A 288 -29.98 -11.74 8.69
CA ILE A 288 -30.98 -11.93 9.75
C ILE A 288 -31.05 -13.41 10.14
N LYS A 289 -31.10 -14.32 9.15
CA LYS A 289 -31.15 -15.77 9.40
C LYS A 289 -29.90 -16.32 10.09
N SER A 290 -28.75 -15.68 9.92
CA SER A 290 -27.51 -16.06 10.59
C SER A 290 -27.40 -15.50 12.01
N GLY A 291 -28.27 -14.56 12.38
CA GLY A 291 -28.35 -13.99 13.71
C GLY A 291 -28.91 -15.00 14.72
N GLY A 292 -28.16 -15.26 15.80
CA GLY A 292 -28.64 -16.13 16.88
C GLY A 292 -29.62 -15.44 17.84
N TYR A 293 -29.69 -14.10 17.81
CA TYR A 293 -30.58 -13.29 18.63
C TYR A 293 -31.05 -12.11 17.79
N ILE A 294 -32.36 -11.91 17.70
CA ILE A 294 -32.99 -10.89 16.87
C ILE A 294 -33.66 -9.85 17.77
N VAL A 295 -33.49 -8.58 17.40
CA VAL A 295 -34.18 -7.43 17.98
C VAL A 295 -34.90 -6.74 16.84
N ASP A 296 -36.23 -6.79 16.84
CA ASP A 296 -37.08 -6.16 15.82
C ASP A 296 -37.67 -4.87 16.38
N ILE A 297 -37.46 -3.75 15.67
CA ILE A 297 -37.95 -2.43 16.05
C ILE A 297 -38.95 -1.97 15.00
N GLY A 298 -40.10 -1.47 15.45
CA GLY A 298 -41.15 -1.01 14.54
C GLY A 298 -42.42 -0.64 15.30
N PRO A 299 -43.62 -1.03 14.79
CA PRO A 299 -43.86 -1.74 13.52
C PRO A 299 -43.69 -0.85 12.28
N ARG A 300 -43.64 0.48 12.42
CA ARG A 300 -43.52 1.43 11.31
C ARG A 300 -42.39 2.44 11.57
N ALA A 301 -42.17 3.35 10.62
CA ALA A 301 -41.20 4.43 10.76
C ALA A 301 -41.80 5.65 11.49
N GLY A 302 -40.93 6.53 11.99
CA GLY A 302 -41.32 7.81 12.59
C GLY A 302 -42.07 7.67 13.92
N THR A 303 -43.12 8.47 14.12
CA THR A 303 -43.93 8.47 15.36
C THR A 303 -44.70 7.17 15.59
N GLU A 304 -44.88 6.35 14.55
CA GLU A 304 -45.52 5.03 14.62
C GLU A 304 -44.50 3.89 14.83
N GLY A 305 -43.22 4.25 15.04
CA GLY A 305 -42.12 3.34 15.30
C GLY A 305 -41.56 3.42 16.72
N GLY A 306 -40.33 2.94 16.88
CA GLY A 306 -39.58 3.03 18.13
C GLY A 306 -40.02 2.06 19.23
N ASN A 307 -40.95 1.15 18.93
CA ASN A 307 -41.35 0.09 19.85
C ASN A 307 -40.54 -1.17 19.58
N LEU A 308 -40.20 -1.88 20.65
CA LEU A 308 -39.64 -3.23 20.56
C LEU A 308 -40.74 -4.20 20.18
N VAL A 309 -40.73 -4.67 18.93
CA VAL A 309 -41.73 -5.61 18.40
C VAL A 309 -41.38 -7.05 18.82
N PHE A 310 -40.09 -7.39 18.81
CA PHE A 310 -39.60 -8.71 19.20
C PHE A 310 -38.17 -8.64 19.77
N SER A 311 -37.86 -9.52 20.73
CA SER A 311 -36.51 -9.75 21.23
C SER A 311 -36.33 -11.20 21.67
N GLY A 312 -35.47 -11.96 20.99
CA GLY A 312 -35.31 -13.39 21.29
C GLY A 312 -34.56 -14.17 20.21
N GLU A 313 -34.65 -15.50 20.27
CA GLU A 313 -34.01 -16.40 19.29
C GLU A 313 -34.72 -16.37 17.93
N PHE A 314 -33.98 -16.65 16.85
CA PHE A 314 -34.47 -16.57 15.47
C PHE A 314 -35.68 -17.51 15.20
N GLU A 315 -35.67 -18.69 15.80
CA GLU A 315 -36.71 -19.71 15.68
C GLU A 315 -38.06 -19.24 16.24
N GLN A 316 -38.02 -18.39 17.28
CA GLN A 316 -39.20 -17.76 17.86
C GLN A 316 -39.62 -16.54 17.03
N PHE A 317 -38.64 -15.77 16.55
CA PHE A 317 -38.86 -14.59 15.71
C PHE A 317 -39.65 -14.91 14.44
N ILE A 318 -39.28 -15.98 13.73
CA ILE A 318 -39.88 -16.32 12.43
C ILE A 318 -41.38 -16.69 12.55
N GLN A 319 -41.85 -17.03 13.75
CA GLN A 319 -43.25 -17.35 14.05
C GLN A 319 -44.05 -16.12 14.52
N HIS A 320 -43.39 -14.98 14.74
CA HIS A 320 -43.99 -13.79 15.32
C HIS A 320 -44.88 -13.04 14.32
N GLN A 321 -46.19 -13.14 14.50
CA GLN A 321 -47.17 -12.61 13.53
C GLN A 321 -47.22 -11.08 13.48
N GLU A 322 -46.83 -10.36 14.54
CA GLU A 322 -46.86 -8.88 14.54
C GLU A 322 -45.63 -8.25 13.89
N SER A 323 -44.58 -9.03 13.61
CA SER A 323 -43.36 -8.54 12.96
C SER A 323 -43.52 -8.52 11.44
N ILE A 324 -43.49 -7.33 10.85
CA ILE A 324 -43.48 -7.15 9.38
C ILE A 324 -42.24 -7.81 8.79
N THR A 325 -41.11 -7.74 9.50
CA THR A 325 -39.86 -8.38 9.11
C THR A 325 -40.01 -9.89 9.03
N ALA A 326 -40.57 -10.55 10.06
CA ALA A 326 -40.81 -11.99 10.05
C ALA A 326 -41.79 -12.42 8.95
N GLN A 327 -42.85 -11.63 8.71
CA GLN A 327 -43.77 -11.85 7.59
C GLN A 327 -43.04 -11.79 6.24
N GLY A 328 -42.21 -10.76 6.03
CA GLY A 328 -41.42 -10.60 4.79
C GLY A 328 -40.45 -11.75 4.53
N LEU A 329 -39.81 -12.27 5.59
CA LEU A 329 -38.90 -13.42 5.49
C LEU A 329 -39.62 -14.75 5.16
N THR A 330 -40.87 -14.90 5.60
CA THR A 330 -41.65 -16.15 5.41
C THR A 330 -42.49 -16.13 4.15
N THR A 331 -42.90 -14.97 3.65
CA THR A 331 -43.59 -14.86 2.37
C THR A 331 -42.66 -15.25 1.23
N SER A 332 -42.92 -16.39 0.60
CA SER A 332 -42.33 -16.73 -0.69
C SER A 332 -42.62 -15.60 -1.68
N THR A 333 -41.58 -14.97 -2.22
CA THR A 333 -41.69 -13.88 -3.20
C THR A 333 -42.82 -14.18 -4.19
N PRO A 334 -43.81 -13.29 -4.36
CA PRO A 334 -44.85 -13.50 -5.34
C PRO A 334 -44.20 -13.81 -6.68
N SER A 335 -44.63 -14.89 -7.32
CA SER A 335 -44.27 -15.21 -8.71
C SER A 335 -44.31 -13.91 -9.51
N ARG A 336 -43.15 -13.53 -10.07
CA ARG A 336 -42.91 -12.31 -10.85
C ARG A 336 -44.21 -11.96 -11.57
N ARG A 337 -44.90 -10.88 -11.15
CA ARG A 337 -46.07 -10.37 -11.88
C ARG A 337 -45.64 -10.36 -13.34
N LYS A 338 -46.36 -11.08 -14.21
CA LYS A 338 -46.15 -11.01 -15.66
C LYS A 338 -46.32 -9.54 -16.04
N THR A 339 -45.22 -8.80 -16.09
CA THR A 339 -45.15 -7.49 -16.70
C THR A 339 -45.56 -7.69 -18.15
N GLU A 340 -46.48 -6.86 -18.66
CA GLU A 340 -46.75 -6.80 -20.08
C GLU A 340 -45.41 -6.61 -20.80
N GLU A 341 -44.98 -7.62 -21.55
CA GLU A 341 -43.73 -7.57 -22.29
C GLU A 341 -43.88 -6.50 -23.36
N THR A 342 -43.12 -5.41 -23.22
CA THR A 342 -43.08 -4.36 -24.24
C THR A 342 -42.43 -4.95 -25.48
N ASP A 343 -43.07 -4.83 -26.65
CA ASP A 343 -42.52 -5.34 -27.91
C ASP A 343 -41.11 -4.73 -28.15
N PRO A 344 -40.04 -5.53 -28.27
CA PRO A 344 -38.68 -5.02 -28.45
C PRO A 344 -38.51 -4.18 -29.73
N SER A 345 -39.37 -4.36 -30.72
CA SER A 345 -39.28 -3.68 -32.02
C SER A 345 -39.63 -2.19 -31.96
N ILE A 346 -40.38 -1.76 -30.94
CA ILE A 346 -40.75 -0.34 -30.73
C ILE A 346 -39.79 0.39 -29.80
N LEU A 347 -38.84 -0.32 -29.17
CA LEU A 347 -37.91 0.29 -28.22
C LEU A 347 -36.85 1.11 -28.96
N GLN A 348 -36.73 2.37 -28.54
CA GLN A 348 -35.59 3.18 -28.89
C GLN A 348 -34.43 2.85 -27.95
N PHE A 349 -33.20 2.95 -28.45
CA PHE A 349 -32.00 2.61 -27.67
C PHE A 349 -31.05 3.79 -27.59
N LEU A 350 -30.53 4.02 -26.40
CA LEU A 350 -29.30 4.76 -26.21
C LEU A 350 -28.13 3.82 -26.44
N GLN A 351 -27.15 4.23 -27.26
CA GLN A 351 -25.96 3.43 -27.52
C GLN A 351 -24.71 4.15 -27.00
N LEU A 352 -23.97 3.49 -26.13
CA LEU A 352 -22.63 3.90 -25.69
C LEU A 352 -21.60 3.01 -26.39
N THR A 353 -20.63 3.58 -27.07
CA THR A 353 -19.56 2.83 -27.78
C THR A 353 -18.19 3.12 -27.21
N GLY A 354 -17.39 2.07 -27.01
CA GLY A 354 -15.97 2.18 -26.70
C GLY A 354 -15.64 2.82 -25.34
N ALA A 355 -16.43 2.57 -24.29
CA ALA A 355 -16.14 3.07 -22.94
C ALA A 355 -14.84 2.46 -22.38
N ARG A 356 -13.89 3.31 -21.98
CA ARG A 356 -12.53 2.92 -21.53
C ARG A 356 -12.12 3.50 -20.17
N ILE A 357 -13.02 4.17 -19.46
CA ILE A 357 -12.69 4.78 -18.16
C ILE A 357 -12.37 3.69 -17.12
N ASN A 358 -11.31 3.91 -16.34
CA ASN A 358 -10.82 2.99 -15.31
C ASN A 358 -10.54 1.58 -15.86
N ASN A 359 -11.24 0.57 -15.36
CA ASN A 359 -11.06 -0.84 -15.73
C ASN A 359 -11.97 -1.31 -16.88
N LEU A 360 -12.68 -0.39 -17.55
CA LEU A 360 -13.55 -0.73 -18.68
C LEU A 360 -12.72 -1.11 -19.92
N LYS A 361 -13.03 -2.27 -20.51
CA LYS A 361 -12.31 -2.82 -21.68
C LYS A 361 -13.06 -2.52 -22.98
N GLU A 362 -13.06 -1.25 -23.40
CA GLU A 362 -13.74 -0.78 -24.61
C GLU A 362 -15.23 -1.17 -24.70
N VAL A 363 -15.93 -1.03 -23.58
CA VAL A 363 -17.29 -1.55 -23.44
C VAL A 363 -18.26 -0.79 -24.34
N THR A 364 -19.04 -1.53 -25.11
CA THR A 364 -20.14 -1.00 -25.93
C THR A 364 -21.46 -1.59 -25.42
N LEU A 365 -22.46 -0.74 -25.15
CA LEU A 365 -23.77 -1.19 -24.69
C LEU A 365 -24.92 -0.43 -25.35
N LYS A 366 -26.09 -1.08 -25.41
CA LYS A 366 -27.36 -0.49 -25.81
C LYS A 366 -28.32 -0.53 -24.62
N VAL A 367 -28.83 0.62 -24.21
CA VAL A 367 -29.80 0.78 -23.12
C VAL A 367 -31.16 1.08 -23.74
N PRO A 368 -32.17 0.22 -23.57
CA PRO A 368 -33.52 0.53 -24.04
C PRO A 368 -34.07 1.72 -23.25
N LEU A 369 -34.59 2.71 -23.98
CA LEU A 369 -35.27 3.86 -23.41
C LEU A 369 -36.65 3.47 -22.88
N GLN A 370 -37.13 4.20 -21.88
CA GLN A 370 -38.45 4.00 -21.25
C GLN A 370 -38.63 2.62 -20.58
N GLN A 371 -37.53 1.97 -20.24
CA GLN A 371 -37.52 0.69 -19.54
C GLN A 371 -36.80 0.83 -18.20
N LEU A 372 -37.20 0.02 -17.22
CA LEU A 372 -36.44 -0.13 -15.98
C LEU A 372 -35.23 -1.02 -16.27
N VAL A 373 -34.05 -0.41 -16.42
CA VAL A 373 -32.80 -1.13 -16.72
C VAL A 373 -31.95 -1.24 -15.46
N CYS A 374 -31.74 -2.46 -15.00
CA CYS A 374 -30.85 -2.75 -13.87
C CYS A 374 -29.44 -3.10 -14.38
N VAL A 375 -28.42 -2.40 -13.89
CA VAL A 375 -27.01 -2.71 -14.15
C VAL A 375 -26.45 -3.49 -12.96
N THR A 376 -26.17 -4.77 -13.16
CA THR A 376 -25.74 -5.69 -12.10
C THR A 376 -24.28 -6.14 -12.29
N GLY A 377 -23.71 -6.77 -11.26
CA GLY A 377 -22.33 -7.28 -11.29
C GLY A 377 -21.65 -7.15 -9.92
N VAL A 378 -20.55 -7.87 -9.73
CA VAL A 378 -19.75 -7.90 -8.49
C VAL A 378 -19.11 -6.54 -8.15
N SER A 379 -18.68 -6.34 -6.90
CA SER A 379 -17.93 -5.12 -6.52
C SER A 379 -16.65 -4.98 -7.38
N GLY A 380 -16.31 -3.75 -7.77
CA GLY A 380 -15.15 -3.50 -8.64
C GLY A 380 -15.34 -3.82 -10.13
N SER A 381 -16.49 -4.36 -10.57
CA SER A 381 -16.72 -4.72 -11.99
C SER A 381 -16.82 -3.54 -12.97
N GLY A 382 -16.78 -2.29 -12.48
CA GLY A 382 -16.84 -1.08 -13.31
C GLY A 382 -18.25 -0.50 -13.51
N LYS A 383 -19.25 -0.86 -12.71
CA LYS A 383 -20.64 -0.32 -12.82
C LYS A 383 -20.69 1.21 -12.70
N THR A 384 -20.06 1.76 -11.66
CA THR A 384 -19.98 3.21 -11.45
C THR A 384 -19.21 3.89 -12.58
N SER A 385 -18.05 3.33 -12.95
CA SER A 385 -17.26 3.80 -14.09
C SER A 385 -18.09 3.87 -15.38
N LEU A 386 -18.93 2.86 -15.63
CA LEU A 386 -19.75 2.77 -16.83
C LEU A 386 -20.89 3.78 -16.83
N ILE A 387 -21.62 3.89 -15.72
CA ILE A 387 -22.85 4.69 -15.65
C ILE A 387 -22.57 6.12 -15.21
N ILE A 388 -21.94 6.30 -14.06
CA ILE A 388 -21.74 7.61 -13.44
C ILE A 388 -20.59 8.35 -14.11
N ASP A 389 -19.47 7.68 -14.38
CA ASP A 389 -18.27 8.37 -14.85
C ASP A 389 -18.19 8.44 -16.39
N THR A 390 -18.87 7.54 -17.10
CA THR A 390 -18.88 7.54 -18.58
C THR A 390 -20.22 7.97 -19.15
N LEU A 391 -21.30 7.22 -18.89
CA LEU A 391 -22.58 7.43 -19.57
C LEU A 391 -23.22 8.78 -19.22
N VAL A 392 -23.26 9.16 -17.93
CA VAL A 392 -23.87 10.42 -17.49
C VAL A 392 -23.15 11.65 -18.09
N PRO A 393 -21.81 11.78 -18.02
CA PRO A 393 -21.09 12.86 -18.69
C PRO A 393 -21.29 12.87 -20.20
N ALA A 394 -21.29 11.71 -20.86
CA ALA A 394 -21.52 11.62 -22.30
C ALA A 394 -22.92 12.11 -22.68
N ILE A 395 -23.97 11.72 -21.94
CA ILE A 395 -25.33 12.22 -22.14
C ILE A 395 -25.40 13.73 -21.93
N LYS A 396 -24.82 14.25 -20.84
CA LYS A 396 -24.80 15.69 -20.56
C LYS A 396 -24.13 16.47 -21.68
N SER A 397 -23.00 15.98 -22.18
CA SER A 397 -22.29 16.59 -23.31
C SER A 397 -23.15 16.60 -24.57
N GLU A 398 -23.85 15.52 -24.88
CA GLU A 398 -24.66 15.42 -26.09
C GLU A 398 -25.93 16.29 -26.01
N LEU A 399 -26.55 16.36 -24.83
CA LEU A 399 -27.69 17.24 -24.58
C LEU A 399 -27.29 18.72 -24.64
N ASN A 400 -26.14 19.09 -24.07
CA ASN A 400 -25.62 20.46 -24.11
C ASN A 400 -25.14 20.89 -25.51
N ARG A 401 -24.83 19.94 -26.39
CA ARG A 401 -24.47 20.20 -27.79
C ARG A 401 -25.66 20.55 -28.68
N ARG A 402 -26.89 20.24 -28.26
CA ARG A 402 -28.08 20.64 -29.01
C ARG A 402 -28.38 22.11 -28.69
N PRO A 403 -28.30 23.04 -29.66
CA PRO A 403 -28.94 24.34 -29.47
C PRO A 403 -30.42 24.09 -29.22
N ASN A 404 -31.07 24.91 -28.39
CA ASN A 404 -32.52 24.93 -28.26
C ASN A 404 -33.14 25.14 -29.66
N SER A 405 -33.44 24.04 -30.36
CA SER A 405 -34.25 24.05 -31.56
C SER A 405 -35.70 23.98 -31.11
N ALA A 406 -36.39 25.08 -31.33
CA ALA A 406 -37.82 25.31 -31.13
C ALA A 406 -38.70 24.25 -31.80
#